data_AF-A0A7J5ESH8-F1
#
_entry.id   AF-A0A7J5ESH8-F1
#
_cell.length_a   1.000
_cell.length_b   1.000
_cell.length_c   1.000
_cell.angle_alpha   90.00
_cell.angle_beta   90.00
_cell.angle_gamma   90.00
#
_symmetry.space_group_name_H-M   'P 1'
#
loop_
_entity.id
_entity.type
_entity.pdbx_description
1 polymer ?
#
loop_
_entity_poly.entity_id
_entity_poly.type
_entity_poly.pdbx_seq_one_letter_code
_entity_poly.pdbx_strand_id
1 'polypeptide(L)'
;MLRTLAALLLVLLAACEGTADKAKEIGKKIDNAADKLDRSEADTYLAQAKDAVLKNQEPSEACSWLTSSSAQNAAASAQASIDELRVVCTKTVPLMRAANAVNAAEAARREQPQAPTLTECASDAWAKEKVVLERDFPTEPLWIDLRARWAKVCPDAP
;
A
#
# COMPACT_ATOMS: atom_id res chain seq x y z
N MET A 1 -11.37 19.66 -3.52
CA MET A 1 -12.20 20.71 -4.14
C MET A 1 -13.54 20.20 -4.66
N LEU A 2 -13.63 19.00 -5.26
CA LEU A 2 -14.94 18.42 -5.65
C LEU A 2 -15.84 18.09 -4.46
N ARG A 3 -15.28 17.50 -3.38
CA ARG A 3 -16.02 17.21 -2.12
C ARG A 3 -16.69 18.45 -1.53
N THR A 4 -15.99 19.60 -1.51
CA THR A 4 -16.53 20.88 -1.04
C THR A 4 -17.61 21.45 -1.95
N LEU A 5 -17.49 21.28 -3.28
CA LEU A 5 -18.48 21.75 -4.25
C LEU A 5 -19.77 20.93 -4.20
N ALA A 6 -19.66 19.60 -4.10
CA ALA A 6 -20.81 18.71 -3.98
C ALA A 6 -21.56 18.93 -2.65
N ALA A 7 -20.82 19.08 -1.54
CA ALA A 7 -21.40 19.41 -0.25
C ALA A 7 -22.08 20.79 -0.24
N LEU A 8 -21.47 21.82 -0.84
CA LEU A 8 -22.08 23.15 -0.93
C LEU A 8 -23.39 23.15 -1.73
N LEU A 9 -23.42 22.46 -2.88
CA LEU A 9 -24.62 22.39 -3.72
C LEU A 9 -25.79 21.72 -3.00
N LEU A 10 -25.52 20.66 -2.23
CA LEU A 10 -26.54 19.92 -1.48
C LEU A 10 -27.03 20.68 -0.24
N VAL A 11 -26.15 21.45 0.42
CA VAL A 11 -26.54 22.36 1.53
C VAL A 11 -27.38 23.53 1.02
N LEU A 12 -27.07 24.08 -0.15
CA LEU A 12 -27.87 25.14 -0.81
C LEU A 12 -29.28 24.65 -1.17
N LEU A 13 -29.43 23.39 -1.56
CA LEU A 13 -30.74 22.76 -1.81
C LEU A 13 -31.56 22.55 -0.52
N ALA A 14 -30.91 22.21 0.59
CA ALA A 14 -31.57 21.99 1.89
C ALA A 14 -32.12 23.29 2.53
N ALA A 15 -31.51 24.44 2.23
CA ALA A 15 -31.95 25.74 2.75
C ALA A 15 -33.23 26.27 2.09
N CYS A 16 -33.69 25.69 0.97
CA CYS A 16 -34.82 26.21 0.18
C CYS A 16 -36.17 25.55 0.51
N GLU A 17 -36.20 24.38 1.16
CA GLU A 17 -37.44 23.65 1.45
C GLU A 17 -37.53 23.23 2.93
N GLY A 18 -37.85 24.21 3.78
CA GLY A 18 -37.90 24.06 5.23
C GLY A 18 -38.87 22.98 5.74
N THR A 19 -38.31 21.89 6.27
CA THR A 19 -38.76 21.14 7.47
C THR A 19 -37.56 20.33 8.01
N ALA A 20 -37.45 20.17 9.33
CA ALA A 20 -36.32 19.48 9.96
C ALA A 20 -36.14 18.03 9.48
N ASP A 21 -37.24 17.35 9.13
CA ASP A 21 -37.22 15.98 8.60
C ASP A 21 -36.65 15.90 7.17
N LYS A 22 -37.00 16.85 6.29
CA LYS A 22 -36.39 16.95 4.95
C LYS A 22 -34.90 17.25 5.04
N ALA A 23 -34.48 18.14 5.95
CA ALA A 23 -33.07 18.43 6.17
C ALA A 23 -32.30 17.19 6.67
N LYS A 24 -32.90 16.40 7.55
CA LYS A 24 -32.32 15.13 8.03
C LYS A 24 -32.21 14.08 6.93
N GLU A 25 -33.21 13.99 6.05
CA GLU A 25 -33.18 13.08 4.89
C GLU A 25 -32.10 13.48 3.87
N ILE A 26 -31.98 14.77 3.57
CA ILE A 26 -30.94 15.29 2.68
C ILE A 26 -29.55 15.06 3.30
N GLY A 27 -29.38 15.32 4.60
CA GLY A 27 -28.14 15.01 5.33
C GLY A 27 -27.73 13.55 5.18
N LYS A 28 -28.66 12.61 5.42
CA LYS A 28 -28.41 11.17 5.19
C LYS A 28 -28.01 10.83 3.75
N LYS A 29 -28.59 11.50 2.75
CA LYS A 29 -28.21 11.28 1.35
C LYS A 29 -26.80 11.78 1.05
N ILE A 30 -26.39 12.90 1.65
CA ILE A 30 -25.02 13.43 1.56
C ILE A 30 -24.04 12.46 2.22
N ASP A 31 -24.32 12.02 3.44
CA ASP A 31 -23.47 11.09 4.19
C ASP A 31 -23.30 9.77 3.41
N ASN A 32 -24.39 9.19 2.91
CA ASN A 32 -24.35 7.98 2.08
C ASN A 32 -23.54 8.17 0.79
N ALA A 33 -23.54 9.37 0.20
CA ALA A 33 -22.75 9.66 -0.99
C ALA A 33 -21.25 9.82 -0.66
N ALA A 34 -20.93 10.47 0.47
CA ALA A 34 -19.58 10.58 0.97
C ALA A 34 -18.98 9.21 1.30
N ASP A 35 -19.71 8.35 2.01
CA ASP A 35 -19.30 6.99 2.33
C ASP A 35 -18.99 6.16 1.07
N LYS A 36 -19.83 6.28 0.03
CA LYS A 36 -19.61 5.61 -1.25
C LYS A 36 -18.36 6.12 -1.96
N LEU A 37 -18.09 7.42 -1.91
CA LEU A 37 -16.88 8.00 -2.49
C LEU A 37 -15.63 7.52 -1.77
N ASP A 38 -15.63 7.51 -0.44
CA ASP A 38 -14.51 7.02 0.36
C ASP A 38 -14.21 5.55 0.09
N ARG A 39 -15.26 4.72 0.04
CA ARG A 39 -15.13 3.30 -0.32
C ARG A 39 -14.58 3.13 -1.74
N SER A 40 -15.12 3.86 -2.71
CA SER A 40 -14.67 3.78 -4.11
C SER A 40 -13.22 4.22 -4.28
N GLU A 41 -12.77 5.24 -3.54
CA GLU A 41 -11.40 5.71 -3.54
C GLU A 41 -10.46 4.64 -2.95
N ALA A 42 -10.82 4.07 -1.79
CA ALA A 42 -10.06 2.98 -1.17
C ALA A 42 -9.97 1.73 -2.06
N ASP A 43 -11.09 1.33 -2.69
CA ASP A 43 -11.13 0.19 -3.63
C ASP A 43 -10.23 0.44 -4.85
N THR A 44 -10.19 1.67 -5.36
CA THR A 44 -9.34 2.05 -6.49
C THR A 44 -7.86 1.92 -6.14
N TYR A 45 -7.42 2.49 -5.01
CA TYR A 45 -6.02 2.40 -4.58
C TYR A 45 -5.60 0.97 -4.25
N LEU A 46 -6.49 0.18 -3.65
CA LEU A 46 -6.25 -1.25 -3.42
C LEU A 46 -6.06 -2.02 -4.74
N ALA A 47 -6.93 -1.79 -5.73
CA ALA A 47 -6.84 -2.44 -7.03
C ALA A 47 -5.53 -2.05 -7.75
N GLN A 48 -5.18 -0.77 -7.75
CA GLN A 48 -3.91 -0.27 -8.29
C GLN A 48 -2.70 -0.92 -7.61
N ALA A 49 -2.72 -1.02 -6.28
CA ALA A 49 -1.62 -1.61 -5.53
C ALA A 49 -1.43 -3.09 -5.86
N LYS A 50 -2.53 -3.85 -5.92
CA LYS A 50 -2.50 -5.27 -6.32
C LYS A 50 -1.99 -5.46 -7.75
N ASP A 51 -2.49 -4.67 -8.70
CA ASP A 51 -2.06 -4.75 -10.10
C ASP A 51 -0.57 -4.41 -10.29
N ALA A 52 -0.09 -3.35 -9.62
CA ALA A 52 1.31 -2.98 -9.65
C ALA A 52 2.21 -4.07 -9.07
N VAL A 53 1.87 -4.63 -7.91
CA VAL A 53 2.63 -5.74 -7.30
C VAL A 53 2.66 -6.97 -8.19
N LEU A 54 1.54 -7.34 -8.84
CA LEU A 54 1.52 -8.45 -9.81
C LEU A 54 2.45 -8.22 -11.00
N LYS A 55 2.64 -6.95 -11.39
CA LYS A 55 3.57 -6.54 -12.45
C LYS A 55 4.99 -6.27 -11.93
N ASN A 56 5.26 -6.58 -10.66
CA ASN A 56 6.52 -6.31 -9.99
C ASN A 56 6.92 -4.82 -10.03
N GLN A 57 5.94 -3.93 -9.88
CA GLN A 57 6.08 -2.48 -9.90
C GLN A 57 5.69 -1.88 -8.55
N GLU A 58 6.30 -0.74 -8.23
CA GLU A 58 6.02 -0.05 -6.97
C GLU A 58 4.68 0.69 -6.97
N PRO A 59 3.76 0.37 -6.06
CA PRO A 59 2.51 1.10 -5.89
C PRO A 59 2.69 2.36 -5.03
N SER A 60 3.69 3.19 -5.32
CA SER A 60 4.07 4.34 -4.50
C SER A 60 2.92 5.31 -4.25
N GLU A 61 2.07 5.55 -5.25
CA GLU A 61 0.91 6.44 -5.11
C GLU A 61 -0.11 5.87 -4.12
N ALA A 62 -0.48 4.59 -4.28
CA ALA A 62 -1.44 3.92 -3.39
C ALA A 62 -0.92 3.80 -1.95
N CYS A 63 0.36 3.46 -1.78
CA CYS A 63 0.96 3.37 -0.45
C CYS A 63 1.18 4.74 0.21
N SER A 64 1.42 5.79 -0.57
CA SER A 64 1.44 7.17 -0.06
C SER A 64 0.04 7.61 0.38
N TRP A 65 -0.99 7.32 -0.43
CA TRP A 65 -2.38 7.64 -0.11
C TRP A 65 -2.83 7.03 1.21
N LEU A 66 -2.40 5.82 1.56
CA LEU A 66 -2.70 5.17 2.85
C LEU A 66 -2.32 6.03 4.08
N THR A 67 -1.31 6.88 3.95
CA THR A 67 -0.84 7.78 5.03
C THR A 67 -1.51 9.16 5.01
N SER A 68 -2.31 9.45 3.97
CA SER A 68 -2.99 10.73 3.80
C SER A 68 -4.12 10.93 4.82
N SER A 69 -4.52 12.20 5.00
CA SER A 69 -5.69 12.53 5.81
C SER A 69 -7.00 12.01 5.21
N SER A 70 -7.09 11.79 3.89
CA SER A 70 -8.27 11.19 3.27
C SER A 70 -8.42 9.73 3.65
N ALA A 71 -7.33 8.95 3.66
CA ALA A 71 -7.39 7.56 4.12
C ALA A 71 -7.65 7.47 5.64
N GLN A 72 -7.02 8.33 6.44
CA GLN A 72 -7.19 8.30 7.90
C GLN A 72 -8.59 8.70 8.39
N ASN A 73 -9.29 9.55 7.63
CA ASN A 73 -10.63 10.04 7.98
C ASN A 73 -11.73 9.44 7.09
N ALA A 74 -11.43 8.39 6.33
CA ALA A 74 -12.39 7.73 5.48
C ALA A 74 -13.53 7.12 6.30
N ALA A 75 -14.73 7.06 5.72
CA ALA A 75 -15.87 6.39 6.32
C ALA A 75 -15.56 4.92 6.69
N ALA A 76 -16.18 4.42 7.76
CA ALA A 76 -15.99 3.04 8.23
C ALA A 76 -16.29 1.97 7.16
N SER A 77 -17.13 2.28 6.18
CA SER A 77 -17.45 1.41 5.05
C SER A 77 -16.27 1.18 4.09
N ALA A 78 -15.23 2.03 4.12
CA ALA A 78 -14.00 1.91 3.35
C ALA A 78 -12.90 1.14 4.10
N GLN A 79 -13.06 0.89 5.40
CA GLN A 79 -12.00 0.38 6.27
C GLN A 79 -11.44 -0.97 5.81
N ALA A 80 -12.28 -1.88 5.32
CA ALA A 80 -11.84 -3.19 4.84
C ALA A 80 -10.80 -3.07 3.70
N SER A 81 -11.04 -2.16 2.75
CA SER A 81 -10.14 -1.94 1.62
C SER A 81 -8.86 -1.21 2.04
N ILE A 82 -8.95 -0.31 3.02
CA ILE A 82 -7.80 0.39 3.62
C ILE A 82 -6.91 -0.61 4.38
N ASP A 83 -7.50 -1.53 5.14
CA ASP A 83 -6.77 -2.56 5.87
C ASP A 83 -6.07 -3.53 4.92
N GLU A 84 -6.75 -3.93 3.84
CA GLU A 84 -6.11 -4.77 2.83
C GLU A 84 -4.99 -4.03 2.09
N LEU A 85 -5.19 -2.76 1.73
CA LEU A 85 -4.15 -1.92 1.14
C LEU A 85 -2.95 -1.77 2.08
N ARG A 86 -3.20 -1.64 3.38
CA ARG A 86 -2.14 -1.63 4.39
C ARG A 86 -1.32 -2.91 4.37
N VAL A 87 -1.95 -4.08 4.31
CA VAL A 87 -1.22 -5.35 4.20
C VAL A 87 -0.39 -5.40 2.90
N VAL A 88 -0.93 -4.92 1.78
CA VAL A 88 -0.18 -4.83 0.53
C VAL A 88 1.08 -3.97 0.72
N CYS A 89 0.92 -2.77 1.27
CA CYS A 89 2.00 -1.79 1.41
C CYS A 89 3.03 -2.11 2.50
N THR A 90 2.64 -2.72 3.61
CA THR A 90 3.56 -2.99 4.74
C THR A 90 4.18 -4.36 4.70
N LYS A 91 3.58 -5.32 3.99
CA LYS A 91 4.07 -6.70 3.91
C LYS A 91 4.42 -7.09 2.48
N THR A 92 3.46 -6.97 1.56
CA THR A 92 3.61 -7.53 0.22
C THR A 92 4.66 -6.78 -0.61
N VAL A 93 4.66 -5.44 -0.54
CA VAL A 93 5.66 -4.60 -1.22
C VAL A 93 7.08 -4.85 -0.68
N PRO A 94 7.34 -4.85 0.64
CA PRO A 94 8.65 -5.25 1.18
C PRO A 94 9.12 -6.63 0.72
N LEU A 95 8.24 -7.63 0.72
CA LEU A 95 8.57 -8.98 0.23
C LEU A 95 8.92 -8.98 -1.27
N MET A 96 8.17 -8.24 -2.09
CA MET A 96 8.44 -8.07 -3.52
C MET A 96 9.82 -7.44 -3.75
N ARG A 97 10.15 -6.36 -3.05
CA ARG A 97 11.46 -5.69 -3.15
C ARG A 97 12.61 -6.59 -2.70
N ALA A 98 12.44 -7.30 -1.59
CA ALA A 98 13.41 -8.28 -1.11
C ALA A 98 13.63 -9.40 -2.13
N ALA A 99 12.55 -9.90 -2.76
CA ALA A 99 12.63 -10.89 -3.83
C ALA A 99 13.40 -10.36 -5.04
N ASN A 100 13.17 -9.11 -5.44
CA ASN A 100 13.90 -8.48 -6.54
C ASN A 100 15.40 -8.35 -6.25
N ALA A 101 15.76 -7.95 -5.03
CA ALA A 101 17.16 -7.88 -4.60
C ALA A 101 17.82 -9.26 -4.64
N VAL A 102 17.17 -10.29 -4.07
CA VAL A 102 17.68 -11.68 -4.09
C VAL A 102 17.85 -12.19 -5.52
N ASN A 103 16.86 -11.99 -6.39
CA ASN A 103 16.93 -12.44 -7.77
C ASN A 103 18.06 -11.73 -8.55
N ALA A 104 18.29 -10.44 -8.30
CA ALA A 104 19.40 -9.71 -8.88
C ALA A 104 20.76 -10.26 -8.40
N ALA A 105 20.92 -10.49 -7.09
CA ALA A 105 22.14 -11.07 -6.53
C ALA A 105 22.39 -12.50 -7.03
N GLU A 106 21.34 -13.32 -7.18
CA GLU A 106 21.44 -14.66 -7.75
C GLU A 106 21.84 -14.63 -9.23
N ALA A 107 21.29 -13.69 -10.02
CA ALA A 107 21.69 -13.51 -11.40
C ALA A 107 23.17 -13.10 -11.50
N ALA A 108 23.59 -12.10 -10.72
CA ALA A 108 24.98 -11.65 -10.67
C ALA A 108 25.93 -12.78 -10.22
N ARG A 109 25.52 -13.62 -9.26
CA ARG A 109 26.31 -14.79 -8.83
C ARG A 109 26.49 -15.82 -9.94
N ARG A 110 25.48 -16.03 -10.79
CA ARG A 110 25.58 -16.95 -11.94
C ARG A 110 26.56 -16.41 -12.99
N GLU A 111 26.57 -15.10 -13.20
CA GLU A 111 27.50 -14.45 -14.13
C GLU A 111 28.93 -14.39 -13.57
N GLN A 112 29.07 -14.24 -12.25
CA GLN A 112 30.35 -14.09 -11.56
C GLN A 112 30.50 -15.09 -10.39
N PRO A 113 30.60 -16.42 -10.65
CA PRO A 113 30.59 -17.42 -9.57
C PRO A 113 31.74 -17.28 -8.58
N GLN A 114 32.91 -16.87 -9.07
CA GLN A 114 34.15 -16.78 -8.30
C GLN A 114 34.40 -15.40 -7.68
N ALA A 115 33.51 -14.43 -7.90
CA ALA A 115 33.69 -13.09 -7.33
C ALA A 115 33.63 -13.17 -5.79
N PRO A 116 34.61 -12.61 -5.05
CA PRO A 116 34.61 -12.69 -3.60
C PRO A 116 33.40 -11.97 -2.98
N THR A 117 32.91 -10.90 -3.62
CA THR A 117 31.68 -10.20 -3.27
C THR A 117 30.96 -9.72 -4.53
N LEU A 118 29.66 -9.46 -4.45
CA LEU A 118 28.84 -8.91 -5.54
C LEU A 118 28.40 -7.50 -5.16
N THR A 119 28.27 -6.61 -6.15
CA THR A 119 27.76 -5.24 -5.95
C THR A 119 26.36 -5.27 -5.35
N GLU A 120 25.54 -6.24 -5.76
CA GLU A 120 24.19 -6.47 -5.28
C GLU A 120 24.16 -6.76 -3.77
N CYS A 121 25.20 -7.41 -3.23
CA CYS A 121 25.31 -7.69 -1.79
C CYS A 121 25.48 -6.43 -0.95
N ALA A 122 25.87 -5.30 -1.55
CA ALA A 122 25.93 -4.00 -0.90
C ALA A 122 24.67 -3.15 -1.15
N SER A 123 23.59 -3.75 -1.66
CA SER A 123 22.37 -3.02 -2.01
C SER A 123 21.61 -2.51 -0.79
N ASP A 124 21.38 -1.20 -0.77
CA ASP A 124 20.47 -0.52 0.16
C ASP A 124 19.06 -1.12 0.16
N ALA A 125 18.61 -1.66 -0.98
CA ALA A 125 17.27 -2.22 -1.09
C ALA A 125 17.10 -3.44 -0.17
N TRP A 126 18.07 -4.36 -0.16
CA TRP A 126 18.02 -5.50 0.77
C TRP A 126 18.08 -5.06 2.22
N ALA A 127 19.05 -4.19 2.57
CA ALA A 127 19.26 -3.75 3.94
C ALA A 127 18.01 -3.07 4.54
N LYS A 128 17.32 -2.23 3.75
CA LYS A 128 16.08 -1.55 4.18
C LYS A 128 14.95 -2.53 4.42
N GLU A 129 14.69 -3.43 3.48
CA GLU A 129 13.56 -4.36 3.58
C GLU A 129 13.81 -5.44 4.64
N LYS A 130 15.06 -5.89 4.82
CA LYS A 130 15.46 -6.80 5.91
C LYS A 130 15.03 -6.27 7.27
N VAL A 131 15.34 -5.01 7.59
CA VAL A 131 14.99 -4.41 8.89
C VAL A 131 13.48 -4.44 9.14
N VAL A 132 12.68 -4.12 8.12
CA VAL A 132 11.21 -4.13 8.22
C VAL A 132 10.69 -5.56 8.37
N LEU A 133 11.13 -6.47 7.51
CA LEU A 133 10.65 -7.86 7.48
C LEU A 133 11.07 -8.65 8.71
N GLU A 134 12.27 -8.43 9.26
CA GLU A 134 12.71 -9.07 10.51
C GLU A 134 11.95 -8.56 11.73
N ARG A 135 11.61 -7.26 11.77
CA ARG A 135 10.87 -6.67 12.88
C ARG A 135 9.40 -7.09 12.85
N ASP A 136 8.75 -6.95 11.71
CA ASP A 136 7.29 -7.02 11.60
C ASP A 136 6.79 -8.40 11.14
N PHE A 137 7.62 -9.16 10.41
CA PHE A 137 7.24 -10.43 9.78
C PHE A 137 8.30 -11.55 9.93
N PRO A 138 8.89 -11.76 11.13
CA PRO A 138 10.02 -12.69 11.29
C PRO A 138 9.71 -14.14 10.93
N THR A 139 8.44 -14.54 11.00
CA THR A 139 7.97 -15.90 10.72
C THR A 139 7.28 -16.06 9.38
N GLU A 140 7.29 -15.03 8.51
CA GLU A 140 6.71 -15.11 7.18
C GLU A 140 7.50 -16.12 6.31
N PRO A 141 6.87 -17.19 5.80
CA PRO A 141 7.58 -18.22 5.07
C PRO A 141 8.37 -17.71 3.86
N LEU A 142 7.81 -16.76 3.11
CA LEU A 142 8.52 -16.17 1.97
C LEU A 142 9.75 -15.37 2.43
N TRP A 143 9.64 -14.63 3.54
CA TRP A 143 10.79 -13.93 4.10
C TRP A 143 11.91 -14.89 4.52
N ILE A 144 11.56 -15.99 5.20
CA ILE A 144 12.53 -17.00 5.63
C ILE A 144 13.28 -17.58 4.43
N ASP A 145 12.57 -17.91 3.35
CA ASP A 145 13.18 -18.40 2.10
C ASP A 145 14.13 -17.36 1.48
N LEU A 146 13.66 -16.12 1.32
CA LEU A 146 14.45 -15.03 0.74
C LEU A 146 15.72 -14.76 1.55
N ARG A 147 15.63 -14.74 2.89
CA ARG A 147 16.78 -14.58 3.79
C ARG A 147 17.78 -15.71 3.63
N ALA A 148 17.32 -16.95 3.54
CA ALA A 148 18.18 -18.11 3.35
C ALA A 148 18.87 -18.09 1.98
N ARG A 149 18.16 -17.65 0.92
CA ARG A 149 18.73 -17.48 -0.43
C ARG A 149 19.76 -16.36 -0.46
N TRP A 150 19.46 -15.21 0.14
CA TRP A 150 20.40 -14.09 0.26
C TRP A 150 21.70 -14.51 0.94
N ALA A 151 21.61 -15.18 2.09
CA ALA A 151 22.80 -15.63 2.85
C ALA A 151 23.71 -16.59 2.04
N LYS A 152 23.17 -17.31 1.04
CA LYS A 152 23.97 -18.16 0.15
C LYS A 152 24.74 -17.36 -0.90
N VAL A 153 24.14 -16.31 -1.45
CA VAL A 153 24.75 -15.50 -2.52
C VAL A 153 25.58 -14.34 -1.99
N CYS A 154 25.26 -13.88 -0.79
CA CYS A 154 25.81 -12.74 -0.08
C CYS A 154 26.10 -13.08 1.40
N PRO A 155 27.05 -13.99 1.69
CA PRO A 155 27.29 -14.51 3.04
C PRO A 155 27.78 -13.47 4.05
N ASP A 156 28.49 -12.44 3.58
CA ASP A 156 29.07 -11.36 4.41
C ASP A 156 28.24 -10.06 4.38
N ALA A 157 27.07 -10.07 3.75
CA ALA A 157 26.21 -8.89 3.66
C ALA A 157 25.49 -8.62 4.99
N PRO A 158 25.36 -7.35 5.40
CA PRO A 158 24.78 -6.95 6.68
C PRO A 158 23.28 -7.23 6.84
#